data_AF-A0AAW5B603-F1
#
_entry.id   AF-A0AAW5B603-F1
#
_cell.length_a   1.000
_cell.length_b   1.000
_cell.length_c   1.000
_cell.angle_alpha   90.00
_cell.angle_beta   90.00
_cell.angle_gamma   90.00
#
_symmetry.space_group_name_H-M   'P 1'
#
loop_
_entity.id
_entity.type
_entity.pdbx_description
1 polymer ?
#
loop_
_entity_poly.entity_id
_entity_poly.type
_entity_poly.pdbx_seq_one_letter_code
_entity_poly.pdbx_strand_id
1 'polypeptide(L)'
;MLNSHATTRYAYHFVSEALIIFMVLMPWFHHSLMWVPYWSYLVVILVACFIFSLITIYTNNYIVYVLMAPILFGVFFLLDYPMLYSIVLSGLLVWRYINIRKEDIISRESSYILLTLLLMVVVGMLVPDVRAMLFPFLVILLNVIGYLWSHLAALSKTERKQVDKKLIPAFVGILIAGALLIYLTYDLFSWMMTNQFYGVISLIGGTLSWFANLLQFIEMPERGWPDQENQTEAGDGYWNKIENNSLVEQITPYLAIAAVITLVLFAIVLLVLFWRKRFKKPLSVEEADSSVSYSALDSHSDMDSGRTSRFNRWLNKPKHPIRKLVYQFERKAHKNKKGRRKYETIEEWFNRIDVNADLEIYQKVRYGEMEQVSESDVTKLRSAIKEADLQFDVNQ
;
A
#
# COMPACT_ATOMS: atom_id res chain seq x y z
N MET A 1 16.80 -11.48 -18.00
CA MET A 1 15.41 -11.97 -18.06
C MET A 1 14.77 -11.67 -16.72
N LEU A 2 13.80 -10.76 -16.66
CA LEU A 2 13.00 -10.59 -15.43
C LEU A 2 12.26 -11.90 -15.17
N ASN A 3 12.23 -12.34 -13.91
CA ASN A 3 11.39 -13.47 -13.49
C ASN A 3 9.93 -13.16 -13.88
N SER A 4 9.27 -14.06 -14.61
CA SER A 4 7.84 -13.93 -15.01
C SER A 4 6.89 -13.70 -13.82
N HIS A 5 7.35 -14.04 -12.62
CA HIS A 5 6.70 -13.73 -11.35
C HIS A 5 6.60 -12.23 -11.06
N ALA A 6 7.64 -11.45 -11.37
CA ALA A 6 7.68 -10.02 -11.09
C ALA A 6 6.71 -9.24 -11.99
N THR A 7 6.63 -9.57 -13.27
CA THR A 7 5.73 -8.91 -14.23
C THR A 7 4.27 -9.11 -13.87
N THR A 8 3.90 -10.33 -13.46
CA THR A 8 2.53 -10.63 -13.01
C THR A 8 2.16 -9.85 -11.75
N ARG A 9 3.11 -9.71 -10.82
CA ARG A 9 2.93 -8.94 -9.59
C ARG A 9 2.72 -7.45 -9.88
N TYR A 10 3.52 -6.88 -10.78
CA TYR A 10 3.35 -5.48 -11.19
C TYR A 10 1.99 -5.25 -11.85
N ALA A 11 1.53 -6.17 -12.69
CA ALA A 11 0.27 -6.05 -13.41
C ALA A 11 -0.95 -5.96 -12.47
N TYR A 12 -1.12 -6.90 -11.53
CA TYR A 12 -2.33 -6.87 -10.66
C TYR A 12 -2.31 -5.71 -9.68
N HIS A 13 -1.15 -5.33 -9.14
CA HIS A 13 -1.05 -4.14 -8.28
C HIS A 13 -1.34 -2.87 -9.07
N PHE A 14 -0.85 -2.75 -10.31
CA PHE A 14 -1.15 -1.60 -11.16
C PHE A 14 -2.65 -1.47 -11.42
N VAL A 15 -3.31 -2.56 -11.84
CA VAL A 15 -4.76 -2.53 -12.11
C VAL A 15 -5.53 -2.23 -10.82
N SER A 16 -5.14 -2.81 -9.69
CA SER A 16 -5.78 -2.52 -8.39
C SER A 16 -5.65 -1.05 -8.00
N GLU A 17 -4.46 -0.46 -8.11
CA GLU A 17 -4.24 0.95 -7.81
C GLU A 17 -4.98 1.87 -8.78
N ALA A 18 -5.03 1.53 -10.07
CA ALA A 18 -5.74 2.28 -11.08
C ALA A 18 -7.26 2.30 -10.84
N LEU A 19 -7.82 1.17 -10.40
CA LEU A 19 -9.23 1.07 -10.00
C LEU A 19 -9.52 1.85 -8.72
N ILE A 20 -8.63 1.82 -7.74
CA ILE A 20 -8.75 2.63 -6.52
C ILE A 20 -8.74 4.13 -6.87
N ILE A 21 -7.84 4.56 -7.76
CA ILE A 21 -7.82 5.95 -8.26
C ILE A 21 -9.16 6.31 -8.92
N PHE A 22 -9.71 5.41 -9.73
CA PHE A 22 -11.01 5.62 -10.34
C PHE A 22 -12.12 5.72 -9.30
N MET A 23 -12.14 4.86 -8.28
CA MET A 23 -13.10 4.92 -7.18
C MET A 23 -13.06 6.27 -6.45
N VAL A 24 -11.88 6.84 -6.25
CA VAL A 24 -11.73 8.19 -5.66
C VAL A 24 -12.32 9.27 -6.58
N LEU A 25 -12.19 9.11 -7.89
CA LEU A 25 -12.70 10.08 -8.89
C LEU A 25 -14.17 9.89 -9.24
N MET A 26 -14.77 8.73 -8.96
CA MET A 26 -16.16 8.41 -9.33
C MET A 26 -17.18 9.44 -8.82
N PRO A 27 -17.17 9.88 -7.55
CA PRO A 27 -18.10 10.90 -7.07
C PRO A 27 -18.02 12.20 -7.87
N TRP A 28 -16.79 12.57 -8.25
CA TRP A 28 -16.55 13.77 -9.02
C TRP A 28 -17.04 13.62 -10.47
N PHE A 29 -16.83 12.48 -11.12
CA PHE A 29 -17.42 12.21 -12.44
C PHE A 29 -18.95 12.24 -12.40
N HIS A 30 -19.55 11.62 -11.38
CA HIS A 30 -21.00 11.58 -11.23
C HIS A 30 -21.60 13.00 -11.11
N HIS A 31 -21.03 13.85 -10.24
CA HIS A 31 -21.57 15.19 -10.02
C HIS A 31 -21.18 16.22 -11.09
N SER A 32 -19.95 16.16 -11.63
CA SER A 32 -19.47 17.17 -12.59
C SER A 32 -19.82 16.87 -14.04
N LEU A 33 -19.88 15.59 -14.42
CA LEU A 33 -20.13 15.19 -15.81
C LEU A 33 -21.52 14.62 -16.03
N MET A 34 -22.29 14.31 -14.97
CA MET A 34 -23.59 13.61 -15.06
C MET A 34 -23.49 12.18 -15.61
N TRP A 35 -22.29 11.69 -15.94
CA TRP A 35 -22.04 10.31 -16.36
C TRP A 35 -20.72 9.83 -15.78
N VAL A 36 -20.64 8.53 -15.50
CA VAL A 36 -19.43 7.88 -15.00
C VAL A 36 -18.92 6.92 -16.08
N PRO A 37 -17.68 7.10 -16.58
CA PRO A 37 -17.18 6.33 -17.70
C PRO A 37 -16.58 4.98 -17.25
N TYR A 38 -17.45 4.10 -16.73
CA TYR A 38 -17.07 2.81 -16.12
C TYR A 38 -16.25 1.92 -17.06
N TRP A 39 -16.81 1.62 -18.24
CA TRP A 39 -16.26 0.62 -19.16
C TRP A 39 -15.07 1.16 -19.94
N SER A 40 -15.14 2.40 -20.41
CA SER A 40 -14.04 3.04 -21.12
C SER A 40 -12.80 3.15 -20.24
N TYR A 41 -12.94 3.55 -18.96
CA TYR A 41 -11.82 3.56 -18.03
C TYR A 41 -11.24 2.15 -17.83
N LEU A 42 -12.09 1.14 -17.60
CA LEU A 42 -11.67 -0.24 -17.39
C LEU A 42 -10.87 -0.78 -18.59
N VAL A 43 -11.35 -0.53 -19.82
CA VAL A 43 -10.66 -0.95 -21.05
C VAL A 43 -9.31 -0.24 -21.15
N VAL A 44 -9.24 1.06 -20.92
CA VAL A 44 -7.98 1.82 -20.99
C VAL A 44 -6.96 1.30 -20.00
N ILE A 45 -7.34 1.03 -18.74
CA ILE A 45 -6.38 0.52 -17.76
C ILE A 45 -5.88 -0.89 -18.08
N LEU A 46 -6.72 -1.76 -18.65
CA LEU A 46 -6.33 -3.12 -19.04
C LEU A 46 -5.38 -3.08 -20.23
N VAL A 47 -5.68 -2.25 -21.24
CA VAL A 47 -4.79 -2.03 -22.39
C VAL A 47 -3.48 -1.39 -21.96
N ALA A 48 -3.51 -0.37 -21.10
CA ALA A 48 -2.31 0.26 -20.55
C ALA A 48 -1.46 -0.75 -19.76
N CYS A 49 -2.09 -1.57 -18.91
CA CYS A 49 -1.41 -2.63 -18.17
C CYS A 49 -0.73 -3.63 -19.10
N PHE A 50 -1.41 -4.07 -20.16
CA PHE A 50 -0.86 -4.97 -21.16
C PHE A 50 0.35 -4.35 -21.87
N ILE A 51 0.23 -3.11 -22.35
CA ILE A 51 1.31 -2.38 -23.02
C ILE A 51 2.50 -2.17 -22.08
N PHE A 52 2.28 -1.71 -20.84
CA PHE A 52 3.34 -1.52 -19.87
C PHE A 52 4.05 -2.84 -19.51
N SER A 53 3.30 -3.93 -19.40
CA SER A 53 3.86 -5.26 -19.17
C SER A 53 4.71 -5.71 -20.36
N LEU A 54 4.28 -5.43 -21.58
CA LEU A 54 5.04 -5.71 -22.79
C LEU A 54 6.33 -4.87 -22.85
N ILE A 55 6.24 -3.56 -22.59
CA ILE A 55 7.41 -2.67 -22.49
C ILE A 55 8.40 -3.19 -21.44
N THR A 56 7.91 -3.68 -20.29
CA THR A 56 8.75 -4.22 -19.22
C THR A 56 9.57 -5.43 -19.65
N ILE A 57 9.05 -6.25 -20.57
CA ILE A 57 9.76 -7.41 -21.11
C ILE A 57 10.92 -6.96 -22.02
N TYR A 58 10.73 -5.90 -22.81
CA TYR A 58 11.71 -5.45 -23.81
C TYR A 58 12.72 -4.41 -23.30
N THR A 59 12.38 -3.59 -22.31
CA THR A 59 13.25 -2.48 -21.89
C THR A 59 13.25 -2.23 -20.38
N ASN A 60 14.42 -1.86 -19.86
CA ASN A 60 14.56 -1.38 -18.48
C ASN A 60 14.45 0.15 -18.34
N ASN A 61 14.36 0.88 -19.45
CA ASN A 61 14.42 2.34 -19.43
C ASN A 61 13.09 2.98 -19.03
N TYR A 62 13.11 3.82 -18.00
CA TYR A 62 11.91 4.52 -17.50
C TYR A 62 11.34 5.56 -18.49
N ILE A 63 12.17 6.10 -19.38
CA ILE A 63 11.79 7.12 -20.37
C ILE A 63 10.66 6.60 -21.28
N VAL A 64 10.67 5.32 -21.63
CA VAL A 64 9.66 4.73 -22.53
C VAL A 64 8.26 4.78 -21.91
N TYR A 65 8.14 4.64 -20.58
CA TYR A 65 6.85 4.79 -19.89
C TYR A 65 6.39 6.25 -19.84
N VAL A 66 7.32 7.20 -19.69
CA VAL A 66 6.98 8.64 -19.72
C VAL A 66 6.44 9.04 -21.09
N LEU A 67 6.99 8.49 -22.17
CA LEU A 67 6.48 8.69 -23.54
C LEU A 67 5.07 8.11 -23.76
N MET A 68 4.59 7.21 -22.90
CA MET A 68 3.20 6.72 -22.96
C MET A 68 2.20 7.72 -22.40
N ALA A 69 2.62 8.73 -21.61
CA ALA A 69 1.71 9.74 -21.06
C ALA A 69 0.94 10.53 -22.15
N PRO A 70 1.58 11.10 -23.20
CA PRO A 70 0.85 11.77 -24.27
C PRO A 70 -0.07 10.83 -25.07
N ILE A 71 0.31 9.55 -25.22
CA ILE A 71 -0.52 8.55 -25.89
C ILE A 71 -1.79 8.28 -25.07
N LEU A 72 -1.65 8.04 -23.76
CA LEU A 72 -2.79 7.86 -22.86
C LEU A 72 -3.67 9.12 -22.80
N PHE A 73 -3.07 10.30 -22.83
CA PHE A 73 -3.81 11.56 -22.89
C PHE A 73 -4.66 11.62 -24.16
N GLY A 74 -4.07 11.30 -25.31
CA GLY A 74 -4.81 11.23 -26.58
C GLY A 74 -5.96 10.23 -26.53
N VAL A 75 -5.76 9.05 -25.93
CA VAL A 75 -6.80 8.04 -25.77
C VAL A 75 -7.94 8.53 -24.87
N PHE A 76 -7.65 9.12 -23.70
CA PHE A 76 -8.70 9.66 -22.84
C PHE A 76 -9.44 10.84 -23.51
N PHE A 77 -8.70 11.71 -24.21
CA PHE A 77 -9.29 12.82 -24.94
C PHE A 77 -10.22 12.34 -26.07
N LEU A 78 -9.86 11.28 -26.80
CA LEU A 78 -10.71 10.67 -27.83
C LEU A 78 -11.95 9.97 -27.26
N LEU A 79 -11.94 9.61 -25.98
CA LEU A 79 -13.07 9.02 -25.26
C LEU A 79 -13.94 10.09 -24.57
N ASP A 80 -13.81 11.35 -25.00
CA ASP A 80 -14.55 12.51 -24.49
C ASP A 80 -14.33 12.81 -22.99
N TYR A 81 -13.20 12.40 -22.43
CA TYR A 81 -12.83 12.81 -21.08
C TYR A 81 -12.40 14.29 -21.10
N PRO A 82 -12.91 15.12 -20.18
CA PRO A 82 -12.46 16.50 -20.06
C PRO A 82 -10.95 16.61 -19.91
N MET A 83 -10.36 17.60 -20.58
CA MET A 83 -8.91 17.76 -20.74
C MET A 83 -8.14 17.65 -19.40
N LEU A 84 -8.67 18.23 -18.32
CA LEU A 84 -8.06 18.16 -17.01
C LEU A 84 -7.93 16.71 -16.50
N TYR A 85 -8.99 15.89 -16.59
CA TYR A 85 -8.92 14.49 -16.16
C TYR A 85 -8.03 13.66 -17.08
N SER A 86 -8.05 13.93 -18.38
CA SER A 86 -7.19 13.24 -19.34
C SER A 86 -5.71 13.44 -19.00
N ILE A 87 -5.30 14.66 -18.63
CA ILE A 87 -3.93 14.97 -18.17
C ILE A 87 -3.64 14.25 -16.84
N VAL A 88 -4.52 14.41 -15.85
CA VAL A 88 -4.33 13.86 -14.50
C VAL A 88 -4.27 12.34 -14.51
N LEU A 89 -5.22 11.66 -15.16
CA LEU A 89 -5.27 10.20 -15.24
C LEU A 89 -4.06 9.63 -15.98
N SER A 90 -3.68 10.23 -17.11
CA SER A 90 -2.51 9.77 -17.88
C SER A 90 -1.22 9.89 -17.08
N GLY A 91 -1.01 11.05 -16.43
CA GLY A 91 0.13 11.28 -15.56
C GLY A 91 0.15 10.33 -14.36
N LEU A 92 -0.99 10.14 -13.69
CA LEU A 92 -1.12 9.24 -12.56
C LEU A 92 -0.84 7.78 -12.95
N LEU A 93 -1.44 7.25 -14.02
CA LEU A 93 -1.23 5.87 -14.44
C LEU A 93 0.25 5.59 -14.75
N VAL A 94 0.91 6.47 -15.50
CA VAL A 94 2.34 6.33 -15.82
C VAL A 94 3.19 6.42 -14.55
N TRP A 95 2.96 7.44 -13.71
CA TRP A 95 3.68 7.62 -12.46
C TRP A 95 3.53 6.42 -11.52
N ARG A 96 2.30 5.90 -11.37
CA ARG A 96 2.03 4.72 -10.54
C ARG A 96 2.74 3.49 -11.05
N TYR A 97 2.69 3.20 -12.35
CA TYR A 97 3.39 2.05 -12.91
C TYR A 97 4.91 2.11 -12.66
N ILE A 98 5.51 3.28 -12.92
CA ILE A 98 6.94 3.52 -12.64
C ILE A 98 7.26 3.30 -11.15
N ASN A 99 6.41 3.80 -10.26
CA ASN A 99 6.63 3.70 -8.82
C ASN A 99 6.49 2.26 -8.30
N ILE A 100 5.54 1.47 -8.83
CA ILE A 100 5.41 0.04 -8.53
C ILE A 100 6.69 -0.71 -8.92
N ARG A 101 7.25 -0.40 -10.09
CA ARG A 101 8.47 -1.05 -10.58
C ARG A 101 9.72 -0.74 -9.76
N LYS A 102 9.75 0.40 -9.06
CA LYS A 102 10.88 0.78 -8.19
C LYS A 102 10.92 0.03 -6.87
N GLU A 103 9.86 -0.71 -6.52
CA GLU A 103 9.80 -1.47 -5.27
C GLU A 103 10.21 -2.92 -5.50
N ASP A 104 11.20 -3.38 -4.73
CA ASP A 104 11.70 -4.75 -4.77
C ASP A 104 10.73 -5.76 -4.13
N ILE A 105 9.99 -5.33 -3.09
CA ILE A 105 9.01 -6.14 -2.38
C ILE A 105 7.72 -5.34 -2.22
N ILE A 106 6.66 -5.74 -2.93
CA ILE A 106 5.37 -5.07 -2.87
C ILE A 106 4.42 -5.88 -1.99
N SER A 107 4.26 -5.50 -0.72
CA SER A 107 3.27 -6.10 0.20
C SER A 107 2.25 -5.05 0.60
N ARG A 108 1.22 -4.86 -0.22
CA ARG A 108 0.23 -3.78 -0.06
C ARG A 108 -1.22 -4.27 -0.14
N GLU A 109 -1.42 -5.57 -0.28
CA GLU A 109 -2.72 -6.22 -0.49
C GLU A 109 -3.70 -5.87 0.64
N SER A 110 -3.26 -5.97 1.90
CA SER A 110 -4.08 -5.61 3.06
C SER A 110 -4.50 -4.13 3.03
N SER A 111 -3.59 -3.23 2.65
CA SER A 111 -3.90 -1.81 2.52
C SER A 111 -4.89 -1.53 1.38
N TYR A 112 -4.80 -2.27 0.27
CA TYR A 112 -5.73 -2.12 -0.85
C TYR A 112 -7.12 -2.60 -0.48
N ILE A 113 -7.22 -3.75 0.21
CA ILE A 113 -8.51 -4.26 0.69
C ILE A 113 -9.13 -3.26 1.67
N LEU A 114 -8.39 -2.80 2.68
CA LEU A 114 -8.88 -1.82 3.65
C LEU A 114 -9.34 -0.51 2.98
N LEU A 115 -8.53 0.04 2.07
CA LEU A 115 -8.86 1.26 1.35
C LEU A 115 -10.09 1.07 0.46
N THR A 116 -10.20 -0.08 -0.19
CA THR A 116 -11.34 -0.41 -1.06
C THR A 116 -12.63 -0.56 -0.26
N LEU A 117 -12.59 -1.16 0.94
CA LEU A 117 -13.74 -1.25 1.83
C LEU A 117 -14.19 0.14 2.29
N LEU A 118 -13.26 1.02 2.65
CA LEU A 118 -13.58 2.41 2.99
C LEU A 118 -14.19 3.14 1.79
N LEU A 119 -13.57 3.02 0.61
CA LEU A 119 -14.08 3.67 -0.60
C LEU A 119 -15.42 3.09 -1.06
N MET A 120 -15.72 1.82 -0.81
CA MET A 120 -17.03 1.23 -1.10
C MET A 120 -18.14 1.98 -0.36
N VAL A 121 -17.95 2.29 0.92
CA VAL A 121 -18.90 3.07 1.73
C VAL A 121 -19.07 4.48 1.14
N VAL A 122 -17.96 5.15 0.83
CA VAL A 122 -17.97 6.50 0.27
C VAL A 122 -18.65 6.55 -1.10
N VAL A 123 -18.26 5.66 -2.01
CA VAL A 123 -18.82 5.58 -3.36
C VAL A 123 -20.30 5.23 -3.31
N GLY A 124 -20.72 4.31 -2.42
CA GLY A 124 -22.14 3.98 -2.27
C GLY A 124 -23.01 5.09 -1.75
N MET A 125 -22.45 5.98 -0.94
CA MET A 125 -23.18 7.13 -0.43
C MET A 125 -23.29 8.25 -1.47
N LEU A 126 -22.23 8.49 -2.24
CA LEU A 126 -22.15 9.63 -3.18
C LEU A 126 -22.58 9.31 -4.61
N VAL A 127 -22.50 8.04 -5.00
CA VAL A 127 -22.80 7.57 -6.35
C VAL A 127 -23.86 6.48 -6.24
N PRO A 128 -25.15 6.84 -6.25
CA PRO A 128 -26.26 5.88 -6.16
C PRO A 128 -26.45 5.10 -7.46
N ASP A 129 -25.38 4.49 -7.98
CA ASP A 129 -25.37 3.65 -9.17
C ASP A 129 -24.81 2.26 -8.81
N VAL A 130 -25.62 1.22 -9.01
CA VAL A 130 -25.24 -0.17 -8.75
C VAL A 130 -23.98 -0.60 -9.52
N ARG A 131 -23.70 0.02 -10.68
CA ARG A 131 -22.49 -0.26 -11.47
C ARG A 131 -21.22 0.20 -10.76
N ALA A 132 -21.29 1.28 -9.97
CA ALA A 132 -20.16 1.77 -9.19
C ALA A 132 -19.72 0.76 -8.13
N MET A 133 -20.66 -0.04 -7.61
CA MET A 133 -20.38 -1.08 -6.63
C MET A 133 -19.57 -2.26 -7.18
N LEU A 134 -19.58 -2.49 -8.49
CA LEU A 134 -18.80 -3.57 -9.11
C LEU A 134 -17.29 -3.36 -8.96
N PHE A 135 -16.84 -2.11 -8.91
CA PHE A 135 -15.41 -1.76 -8.85
C PHE A 135 -14.72 -2.22 -7.55
N PRO A 136 -15.27 -1.95 -6.35
CA PRO A 136 -14.66 -2.48 -5.13
C PRO A 136 -14.58 -4.01 -5.11
N PHE A 137 -15.59 -4.73 -5.62
CA PHE A 137 -15.49 -6.20 -5.77
C PHE A 137 -14.38 -6.60 -6.72
N LEU A 138 -14.27 -5.91 -7.86
CA LEU A 138 -13.25 -6.19 -8.85
C LEU A 138 -11.85 -5.97 -8.26
N VAL A 139 -11.65 -4.93 -7.43
CA VAL A 139 -10.40 -4.72 -6.70
C VAL A 139 -10.13 -5.83 -5.69
N ILE A 140 -11.11 -6.22 -4.88
CA ILE A 140 -10.94 -7.32 -3.90
C ILE A 140 -10.61 -8.64 -4.63
N LEU A 141 -11.37 -8.97 -5.68
CA LEU A 141 -11.18 -10.14 -6.52
C LEU A 141 -9.77 -10.17 -7.13
N LEU A 142 -9.33 -9.07 -7.74
CA LEU A 142 -8.00 -8.94 -8.33
C LEU A 142 -6.89 -9.09 -7.28
N ASN A 143 -7.06 -8.52 -6.09
CA ASN A 143 -6.06 -8.64 -5.03
C ASN A 143 -5.96 -10.07 -4.52
N VAL A 144 -7.08 -10.75 -4.29
CA VAL A 144 -7.03 -12.12 -3.79
C VAL A 144 -6.52 -13.08 -4.87
N ILE A 145 -7.04 -12.99 -6.10
CA ILE A 145 -6.55 -13.82 -7.21
C ILE A 145 -5.08 -13.52 -7.49
N GLY A 146 -4.68 -12.24 -7.54
CA GLY A 146 -3.30 -11.82 -7.76
C GLY A 146 -2.36 -12.34 -6.69
N TYR A 147 -2.77 -12.26 -5.42
CA TYR A 147 -2.03 -12.81 -4.28
C TYR A 147 -1.89 -14.34 -4.37
N LEU A 148 -3.01 -15.05 -4.57
CA LEU A 148 -3.00 -16.50 -4.72
C LEU A 148 -2.12 -16.93 -5.89
N TRP A 149 -2.25 -16.27 -7.05
CA TRP A 149 -1.46 -16.56 -8.22
C TRP A 149 0.03 -16.29 -8.00
N SER A 150 0.38 -15.15 -7.40
CA SER A 150 1.77 -14.81 -7.06
C SER A 150 2.37 -15.84 -6.11
N HIS A 151 1.60 -16.29 -5.11
CA HIS A 151 2.05 -17.29 -4.15
C HIS A 151 2.21 -18.68 -4.81
N LEU A 152 1.22 -19.12 -5.59
CA LEU A 152 1.29 -20.36 -6.36
C LEU A 152 2.47 -20.38 -7.33
N ALA A 153 2.76 -19.24 -7.94
CA ALA A 153 3.86 -19.09 -8.86
C ALA A 153 5.23 -19.12 -8.13
N ALA A 154 5.29 -18.73 -6.85
CA ALA A 154 6.52 -18.85 -6.05
C ALA A 154 6.81 -20.28 -5.55
N LEU A 155 5.79 -21.14 -5.41
CA LEU A 155 5.95 -22.52 -4.96
C LEU A 155 6.70 -23.40 -5.98
N SER A 156 7.44 -24.39 -5.48
CA SER A 156 8.13 -25.39 -6.31
C SER A 156 7.14 -26.34 -7.03
N LYS A 157 7.58 -27.04 -8.08
CA LYS A 157 6.71 -27.93 -8.87
C LYS A 157 6.08 -29.07 -8.04
N THR A 158 6.77 -29.51 -6.98
CA THR A 158 6.32 -30.56 -6.06
C THR A 158 5.26 -30.03 -5.10
N GLU A 159 5.47 -28.86 -4.50
CA GLU A 159 4.52 -28.20 -3.60
C GLU A 159 3.24 -27.77 -4.33
N ARG A 160 3.35 -27.29 -5.58
CA ARG A 160 2.17 -26.95 -6.40
C ARG A 160 1.22 -28.11 -6.62
N LYS A 161 1.70 -29.37 -6.61
CA LYS A 161 0.85 -30.56 -6.74
C LYS A 161 0.06 -30.87 -5.47
N GLN A 162 0.51 -30.38 -4.32
CA GLN A 162 -0.15 -30.56 -3.02
C GLN A 162 -1.27 -29.54 -2.80
N VAL A 163 -1.27 -28.42 -3.53
CA VAL A 163 -2.37 -27.46 -3.47
C VAL A 163 -3.64 -28.08 -4.05
N ASP A 164 -4.69 -28.17 -3.24
CA ASP A 164 -6.00 -28.60 -3.71
C ASP A 164 -6.57 -27.57 -4.69
N LYS A 165 -6.54 -27.94 -5.98
CA LYS A 165 -7.03 -27.09 -7.07
C LYS A 165 -8.52 -26.79 -6.96
N LYS A 166 -9.29 -27.54 -6.15
CA LYS A 166 -10.71 -27.28 -5.89
C LYS A 166 -10.95 -26.04 -5.02
N LEU A 167 -9.96 -25.62 -4.23
CA LEU A 167 -10.08 -24.42 -3.39
C LEU A 167 -10.17 -23.14 -4.22
N ILE A 168 -9.51 -23.07 -5.37
CA ILE A 168 -9.52 -21.90 -6.26
C ILE A 168 -10.93 -21.60 -6.78
N PRO A 169 -11.64 -22.53 -7.47
CA PRO A 169 -13.00 -22.28 -7.93
C PRO A 169 -13.99 -22.13 -6.77
N ALA A 170 -13.79 -22.80 -5.63
CA ALA A 170 -14.63 -22.59 -4.45
C ALA A 170 -14.51 -21.15 -3.93
N PHE A 171 -13.30 -20.62 -3.85
CA PHE A 171 -13.05 -19.24 -3.42
C PHE A 171 -13.61 -18.22 -4.40
N VAL A 172 -13.41 -18.42 -5.70
CA VAL A 172 -14.01 -17.60 -6.76
C VAL A 172 -15.55 -17.66 -6.67
N GLY A 173 -16.12 -18.84 -6.41
CA GLY A 173 -17.56 -19.03 -6.21
C GLY A 173 -18.09 -18.23 -5.03
N ILE A 174 -17.39 -18.23 -3.89
CA ILE A 174 -17.76 -17.41 -2.71
C ILE A 174 -17.74 -15.91 -3.06
N LEU A 175 -16.74 -15.44 -3.81
CA LEU A 175 -16.67 -14.03 -4.21
C LEU A 175 -17.80 -13.64 -5.18
N ILE A 176 -18.12 -14.51 -6.15
CA ILE A 176 -19.24 -14.28 -7.08
C ILE A 176 -20.56 -14.29 -6.30
N ALA A 177 -20.76 -15.23 -5.38
CA ALA A 177 -21.94 -15.29 -4.54
C ALA A 177 -22.07 -14.03 -3.66
N GLY A 178 -20.97 -13.55 -3.09
CA GLY A 178 -20.93 -12.30 -2.31
C GLY A 178 -21.28 -11.07 -3.16
N ALA A 179 -20.74 -10.97 -4.37
CA ALA A 179 -21.06 -9.89 -5.30
C ALA A 179 -22.55 -9.94 -5.72
N LEU A 180 -23.09 -11.13 -5.98
CA LEU A 180 -24.51 -11.31 -6.30
C LEU A 180 -25.40 -10.94 -5.11
N LEU A 181 -25.05 -11.36 -3.89
CA LEU A 181 -25.78 -11.01 -2.68
C LEU A 181 -25.85 -9.49 -2.52
N ILE A 182 -24.73 -8.79 -2.70
CA ILE A 182 -24.69 -7.33 -2.56
C ILE A 182 -25.44 -6.64 -3.69
N TYR A 183 -25.40 -7.16 -4.92
CA TYR A 183 -26.26 -6.67 -6.00
C TYR A 183 -27.75 -6.78 -5.65
N LEU A 184 -28.18 -7.92 -5.09
CA LEU A 184 -29.56 -8.15 -4.70
C LEU A 184 -30.00 -7.32 -3.49
N THR A 185 -29.07 -7.02 -2.57
CA THR A 185 -29.35 -6.20 -1.37
C THR A 185 -29.01 -4.72 -1.55
N TYR A 186 -28.57 -4.30 -2.74
CA TYR A 186 -28.10 -2.95 -3.00
C TYR A 186 -29.18 -1.90 -2.71
N ASP A 187 -30.41 -2.11 -3.17
CA ASP A 187 -31.50 -1.16 -2.97
C ASP A 187 -31.81 -0.97 -1.47
N LEU A 188 -31.80 -2.07 -0.71
CA LEU A 188 -31.96 -2.03 0.75
C LEU A 188 -30.82 -1.25 1.40
N PHE A 189 -29.58 -1.53 1.00
CA PHE A 189 -28.40 -0.86 1.52
C PHE A 189 -28.40 0.64 1.20
N SER A 190 -28.69 1.00 -0.04
CA SER A 190 -28.80 2.39 -0.50
C SER A 190 -29.89 3.14 0.27
N TRP A 191 -31.07 2.54 0.44
CA TRP A 191 -32.16 3.10 1.22
C TRP A 191 -31.77 3.31 2.68
N MET A 192 -31.14 2.32 3.31
CA MET A 192 -30.65 2.43 4.69
C MET A 192 -29.62 3.56 4.83
N MET A 193 -28.62 3.61 3.96
CA MET A 193 -27.55 4.61 4.01
C MET A 193 -28.09 6.02 3.79
N THR A 194 -28.96 6.18 2.79
CA THR A 194 -29.60 7.46 2.48
C THR A 194 -30.43 7.97 3.65
N ASN A 195 -31.23 7.11 4.29
CA ASN A 195 -32.04 7.49 5.44
C ASN A 195 -31.22 7.83 6.68
N GLN A 196 -30.16 7.07 6.96
CA GLN A 196 -29.25 7.39 8.07
C GLN A 196 -28.56 8.75 7.83
N PHE A 197 -28.15 9.01 6.59
CA PHE A 197 -27.52 10.28 6.23
C PHE A 197 -28.49 11.46 6.32
N TYR A 198 -29.74 11.31 5.85
CA TYR A 198 -30.79 12.29 6.07
C TYR A 198 -31.05 12.53 7.55
N GLY A 199 -31.02 11.49 8.39
CA GLY A 199 -31.10 11.62 9.84
C GLY A 199 -29.97 12.49 10.39
N VAL A 200 -28.72 12.24 10.00
CA VAL A 200 -27.57 13.06 10.42
C VAL A 200 -27.69 14.51 9.93
N ILE A 201 -28.06 14.72 8.67
CA ILE A 201 -28.30 16.07 8.13
C ILE A 201 -29.41 16.77 8.90
N SER A 202 -30.52 16.09 9.20
CA SER A 202 -31.62 16.69 9.97
C SER A 202 -31.21 17.05 11.40
N LEU A 203 -30.32 16.26 12.03
CA LEU A 203 -29.77 16.58 13.35
C LEU A 203 -28.85 17.81 13.28
N ILE A 204 -27.98 17.89 12.27
CA ILE A 204 -27.11 19.05 12.07
C ILE A 204 -27.93 20.29 11.71
N GLY A 205 -28.89 20.18 10.80
CA GLY A 205 -29.80 21.26 10.42
C GLY A 205 -30.66 21.72 11.59
N GLY A 206 -31.17 20.78 12.40
CA GLY A 206 -31.93 21.07 13.62
C GLY A 206 -31.10 21.77 14.68
N THR A 207 -29.85 21.33 14.89
CA THR A 207 -28.93 22.00 15.84
C THR A 207 -28.53 23.39 15.35
N LEU A 208 -28.21 23.56 14.06
CA LEU A 208 -27.93 24.87 13.47
C LEU A 208 -29.14 25.80 13.55
N SER A 209 -30.34 25.32 13.26
CA SER A 209 -31.59 26.09 13.38
C SER A 209 -31.84 26.50 14.83
N TRP A 210 -31.64 25.59 15.78
CA TRP A 210 -31.72 25.90 17.21
C TRP A 210 -30.70 26.99 17.62
N PHE A 211 -29.45 26.90 17.15
CA PHE A 211 -28.43 27.93 17.38
C PHE A 211 -28.79 29.27 16.71
N ALA A 212 -29.33 29.25 15.49
CA ALA A 212 -29.76 30.45 14.79
C ALA A 212 -30.89 31.17 15.55
N ASN A 213 -31.86 30.41 16.08
CA ASN A 213 -32.92 30.96 16.94
C ASN A 213 -32.37 31.53 18.25
N LEU A 214 -31.31 30.95 18.84
CA LEU A 214 -30.64 31.53 20.01
C LEU A 214 -29.94 32.87 19.69
N LEU A 215 -29.46 33.02 18.45
CA LEU A 215 -28.79 34.25 18.00
C LEU A 215 -29.77 35.36 17.57
N GLN A 216 -31.07 35.06 17.40
CA GLN A 216 -32.10 36.08 17.13
C GLN A 216 -32.30 37.06 18.31
N PHE A 217 -31.78 36.75 19.51
CA PHE A 217 -31.71 37.71 20.63
C PHE A 217 -30.73 38.87 20.37
N ILE A 218 -29.84 38.75 19.39
CA ILE A 218 -29.02 39.86 18.91
C ILE A 218 -29.80 40.51 17.78
N GLU A 219 -30.53 41.59 18.07
CA GLU A 219 -31.21 42.41 17.06
C GLU A 219 -30.20 42.81 15.97
N MET A 220 -30.21 42.09 14.86
CA MET A 220 -29.55 42.55 13.65
C MET A 220 -30.47 43.63 13.06
N PRO A 221 -30.01 44.87 12.89
CA PRO A 221 -30.82 45.90 12.24
C PRO A 221 -31.23 45.38 10.87
N GLU A 222 -32.54 45.41 10.61
CA GLU A 222 -33.16 44.97 9.36
C GLU A 222 -32.42 45.59 8.18
N ARG A 223 -31.58 44.79 7.52
CA ARG A 223 -30.97 45.17 6.27
C ARG A 223 -32.03 44.90 5.20
N GLY A 224 -32.84 45.93 4.92
CA GLY A 224 -33.89 45.90 3.92
C GLY A 224 -33.36 45.37 2.59
N TRP A 225 -33.77 44.16 2.24
CA TRP A 225 -33.73 43.69 0.86
C TRP A 225 -34.88 44.38 0.13
N PRO A 226 -34.72 44.76 -1.15
CA PRO A 226 -35.78 45.45 -1.87
C PRO A 226 -37.01 44.56 -1.95
N ASP A 227 -38.15 45.11 -1.52
CA ASP A 227 -39.46 44.45 -1.57
C ASP A 227 -39.69 43.87 -2.95
N GLN A 228 -39.74 42.54 -3.03
CA GLN A 228 -40.21 41.86 -4.21
C GLN A 228 -41.72 42.03 -4.23
N GLU A 229 -42.17 42.93 -5.10
CA GLU A 229 -43.56 43.35 -5.28
C GLU A 229 -44.49 42.12 -5.37
N ASN A 230 -45.37 41.98 -4.37
CA ASN A 230 -46.35 40.93 -4.26
C ASN A 230 -47.36 40.98 -5.43
N GLN A 231 -47.18 40.13 -6.44
CA GLN A 231 -48.29 39.72 -7.31
C GLN A 231 -49.07 38.61 -6.62
N THR A 232 -49.98 39.00 -5.73
CA THR A 232 -51.02 38.14 -5.16
C THR A 232 -52.30 38.28 -5.98
N GLU A 233 -52.53 37.39 -6.94
CA GLU A 233 -53.87 36.93 -7.29
C GLU A 233 -53.84 35.44 -7.68
N ALA A 234 -54.74 34.68 -7.03
CA ALA A 234 -55.16 33.30 -7.28
C ALA A 234 -54.30 32.14 -6.72
N GLY A 235 -54.85 31.41 -5.74
CA GLY A 235 -54.58 29.98 -5.58
C GLY A 235 -54.35 29.48 -4.15
N ASP A 236 -55.41 29.48 -3.35
CA ASP A 236 -55.52 28.90 -2.02
C ASP A 236 -55.09 27.42 -2.07
N GLY A 237 -53.86 27.14 -1.61
CA GLY A 237 -53.22 25.83 -1.72
C GLY A 237 -51.70 25.89 -1.79
N TYR A 238 -51.14 27.07 -2.06
CA TYR A 238 -49.69 27.27 -2.19
C TYR A 238 -48.94 27.55 -0.87
N TRP A 239 -49.63 28.03 0.15
CA TRP A 239 -49.00 28.43 1.42
C TRP A 239 -48.50 27.26 2.29
N ASN A 240 -49.15 26.09 2.22
CA ASN A 240 -48.64 24.89 2.90
C ASN A 240 -47.43 24.24 2.20
N LYS A 241 -47.03 24.74 1.03
CA LYS A 241 -45.89 24.20 0.26
C LYS A 241 -44.67 25.12 0.22
N ILE A 242 -44.84 26.42 0.51
CA ILE A 242 -43.73 27.39 0.49
C ILE A 242 -43.00 27.47 1.84
N GLU A 243 -43.69 27.26 2.97
CA GLU A 243 -43.06 27.43 4.30
C GLU A 243 -42.09 26.29 4.68
N ASN A 244 -42.20 25.12 4.02
CA ASN A 244 -41.29 23.98 4.26
C ASN A 244 -40.19 23.79 3.19
N ASN A 245 -40.20 24.54 2.09
CA ASN A 245 -39.27 24.29 0.96
C ASN A 245 -38.20 25.36 0.72
N SER A 246 -38.26 26.56 1.29
CA SER A 246 -37.44 27.67 0.73
C SER A 246 -35.98 27.75 1.18
N LEU A 247 -35.58 27.18 2.32
CA LEU A 247 -34.16 27.21 2.75
C LEU A 247 -33.44 25.90 2.44
N VAL A 248 -34.08 24.74 2.63
CA VAL A 248 -33.41 23.45 2.41
C VAL A 248 -33.15 23.19 0.92
N GLU A 249 -34.07 23.57 0.01
CA GLU A 249 -33.87 23.44 -1.46
C GLU A 249 -32.87 24.46 -2.02
N GLN A 250 -32.75 25.65 -1.41
CA GLN A 250 -31.77 26.66 -1.84
C GLN A 250 -30.37 26.34 -1.34
N ILE A 251 -30.23 25.74 -0.15
CA ILE A 251 -28.92 25.41 0.43
C ILE A 251 -28.46 24.00 -0.01
N THR A 252 -29.33 23.12 -0.53
CA THR A 252 -28.95 21.76 -0.99
C THR A 252 -27.81 21.72 -1.99
N PRO A 253 -27.76 22.56 -3.05
CA PRO A 253 -26.62 22.55 -3.96
C PRO A 253 -25.33 22.99 -3.25
N TYR A 254 -25.41 23.94 -2.32
CA TYR A 254 -24.26 24.38 -1.52
C TYR A 254 -23.84 23.35 -0.47
N LEU A 255 -24.77 22.58 0.10
CA LEU A 255 -24.49 21.46 1.00
C LEU A 255 -23.88 20.28 0.25
N ALA A 256 -24.33 20.00 -0.97
CA ALA A 256 -23.71 18.99 -1.83
C ALA A 256 -22.28 19.42 -2.19
N ILE A 257 -22.07 20.68 -2.58
CA ILE A 257 -20.74 21.24 -2.84
C ILE A 257 -19.87 21.21 -1.57
N ALA A 258 -20.41 21.60 -0.41
CA ALA A 258 -19.71 21.57 0.86
C ALA A 258 -19.37 20.13 1.30
N ALA A 259 -20.27 19.16 1.10
CA ALA A 259 -20.03 17.75 1.35
C ALA A 259 -18.93 17.20 0.43
N VAL A 260 -18.96 17.55 -0.86
CA VAL A 260 -17.91 17.19 -1.83
C VAL A 260 -16.57 17.82 -1.43
N ILE A 261 -16.54 19.10 -1.07
CA ILE A 261 -15.33 19.79 -0.60
C ILE A 261 -14.79 19.15 0.69
N THR A 262 -15.67 18.83 1.64
CA THR A 262 -15.29 18.20 2.91
C THR A 262 -14.73 16.80 2.67
N LEU A 263 -15.31 16.06 1.73
CA LEU A 263 -14.85 14.72 1.37
C LEU A 263 -13.55 14.73 0.57
N VAL A 264 -13.36 15.73 -0.30
CA VAL A 264 -12.08 15.99 -0.99
C VAL A 264 -11.01 16.38 0.02
N LEU A 265 -11.32 17.27 0.97
CA LEU A 265 -10.42 17.62 2.07
C LEU A 265 -10.09 16.41 2.93
N PHE A 266 -11.07 15.58 3.27
CA PHE A 266 -10.86 14.34 4.02
C PHE A 266 -9.99 13.35 3.24
N ALA A 267 -10.23 13.18 1.94
CA ALA A 267 -9.41 12.36 1.06
C ALA A 267 -7.98 12.90 0.93
N ILE A 268 -7.79 14.22 0.84
CA ILE A 268 -6.49 14.89 0.86
C ILE A 268 -5.81 14.66 2.22
N VAL A 269 -6.52 14.79 3.33
CA VAL A 269 -5.99 14.50 4.68
C VAL A 269 -5.56 13.04 4.79
N LEU A 270 -6.36 12.09 4.30
CA LEU A 270 -5.97 10.67 4.25
C LEU A 270 -4.76 10.44 3.35
N LEU A 271 -4.70 11.09 2.18
CA LEU A 271 -3.55 11.04 1.27
C LEU A 271 -2.30 11.62 1.92
N VAL A 272 -2.41 12.75 2.61
CA VAL A 272 -1.33 13.42 3.34
C VAL A 272 -0.90 12.59 4.55
N LEU A 273 -1.82 11.94 5.26
CA LEU A 273 -1.51 11.02 6.36
C LEU A 273 -0.81 9.75 5.84
N PHE A 274 -1.26 9.23 4.70
CA PHE A 274 -0.67 8.07 4.03
C PHE A 274 0.73 8.41 3.48
N TRP A 275 0.89 9.57 2.85
CA TRP A 275 2.19 10.09 2.41
C TRP A 275 3.09 10.42 3.60
N ARG A 276 2.59 11.03 4.68
CA ARG A 276 3.37 11.24 5.90
C ARG A 276 3.82 9.93 6.54
N LYS A 277 3.01 8.87 6.52
CA LYS A 277 3.44 7.54 6.99
C LYS A 277 4.52 6.92 6.08
N ARG A 278 4.55 7.27 4.79
CA ARG A 278 5.57 6.81 3.83
C ARG A 278 6.85 7.65 3.82
N PHE A 279 6.76 8.95 4.14
CA PHE A 279 7.89 9.87 4.19
C PHE A 279 8.45 10.08 5.60
N LYS A 280 7.75 9.61 6.65
CA LYS A 280 8.40 9.24 7.90
C LYS A 280 9.23 7.98 7.64
N LYS A 281 10.36 8.16 6.97
CA LYS A 281 11.50 7.31 7.24
C LYS A 281 11.72 7.40 8.76
N PRO A 282 11.82 6.29 9.50
CA PRO A 282 12.49 6.35 10.78
C PRO A 282 13.91 6.84 10.50
N LEU A 283 14.14 8.13 10.72
CA LEU A 283 15.49 8.65 10.87
C LEU A 283 15.97 8.13 12.22
N SER A 284 17.08 7.40 12.15
CA SER A 284 17.84 6.73 13.21
C SER A 284 17.16 5.55 13.93
N VAL A 285 17.38 4.34 13.41
CA VAL A 285 18.33 3.41 14.03
C VAL A 285 19.07 2.69 12.89
N GLU A 286 20.39 2.81 12.94
CA GLU A 286 21.36 2.14 12.07
C GLU A 286 21.19 0.60 12.15
N GLU A 287 21.14 -0.06 10.99
CA GLU A 287 21.49 -1.47 10.77
C GLU A 287 21.12 -2.50 11.87
N ALA A 288 19.88 -2.97 11.84
CA ALA A 288 19.54 -4.32 12.28
C ALA A 288 18.97 -5.10 11.10
N ASP A 289 19.88 -5.64 10.28
CA ASP A 289 19.61 -6.79 9.43
C ASP A 289 19.15 -7.95 10.32
N SER A 290 17.85 -8.08 10.49
CA SER A 290 17.19 -9.30 10.97
C SER A 290 15.90 -9.54 10.20
N SER A 291 15.96 -9.43 8.86
CA SER A 291 15.13 -10.33 8.06
C SER A 291 15.72 -11.73 8.24
N VAL A 292 15.20 -12.45 9.23
CA VAL A 292 15.29 -13.90 9.30
C VAL A 292 14.56 -14.44 8.07
N SER A 293 15.28 -14.49 6.95
CA SER A 293 14.96 -15.39 5.86
C SER A 293 15.33 -16.78 6.36
N TYR A 294 14.34 -17.55 6.79
CA TYR A 294 14.44 -19.01 6.72
C TYR A 294 14.54 -19.37 5.23
N SER A 295 15.72 -19.15 4.65
CA SER A 295 16.10 -19.83 3.42
C SER A 295 16.31 -21.28 3.80
N ALA A 296 15.45 -22.11 3.21
CA ALA A 296 15.40 -23.54 3.33
C ALA A 296 16.79 -24.18 3.32
N LEU A 297 16.90 -25.32 4.02
CA LEU A 297 17.96 -26.29 3.82
C LEU A 297 18.11 -26.59 2.32
N ASP A 298 19.06 -25.95 1.66
CA ASP A 298 19.61 -26.43 0.40
C ASP A 298 20.80 -27.32 0.75
N SER A 299 20.51 -28.61 0.91
CA SER A 299 21.49 -29.67 0.78
C SER A 299 21.78 -29.90 -0.70
N HIS A 300 22.65 -29.08 -1.30
CA HIS A 300 23.30 -29.48 -2.54
C HIS A 300 24.73 -28.93 -2.62
N SER A 301 25.66 -29.88 -2.49
CA SER A 301 26.98 -29.98 -3.12
C SER A 301 27.67 -28.68 -3.54
N ASP A 302 28.82 -28.44 -2.89
CA ASP A 302 29.89 -27.57 -3.36
C ASP A 302 30.21 -27.79 -4.85
N MET A 303 30.24 -26.72 -5.64
CA MET A 303 31.32 -26.39 -6.59
C MET A 303 31.02 -25.10 -7.38
N ASP A 304 31.99 -24.19 -7.36
CA ASP A 304 32.23 -23.08 -8.28
C ASP A 304 31.10 -22.07 -8.62
N SER A 305 31.15 -20.91 -7.94
CA SER A 305 30.80 -19.63 -8.56
C SER A 305 31.71 -18.49 -8.05
N GLY A 306 32.98 -18.56 -8.46
CA GLY A 306 33.94 -17.50 -8.24
C GLY A 306 33.67 -16.28 -9.13
N ARG A 307 32.79 -15.35 -8.71
CA ARG A 307 32.92 -13.93 -9.12
C ARG A 307 32.09 -12.86 -8.39
N THR A 308 31.10 -13.20 -7.56
CA THR A 308 30.27 -12.18 -6.87
C THR A 308 30.58 -11.99 -5.36
N SER A 309 31.47 -12.79 -4.77
CA SER A 309 31.67 -12.82 -3.30
C SER A 309 32.65 -11.78 -2.72
N ARG A 310 33.44 -11.08 -3.54
CA ARG A 310 34.49 -10.17 -3.00
C ARG A 310 33.95 -8.82 -2.51
N PHE A 311 32.89 -8.30 -3.13
CA PHE A 311 32.36 -6.97 -2.78
C PHE A 311 31.46 -7.02 -1.53
N ASN A 312 30.59 -8.02 -1.39
CA ASN A 312 29.80 -8.23 -0.16
C ASN A 312 30.65 -8.59 1.06
N ARG A 313 31.82 -9.24 0.87
CA ARG A 313 32.77 -9.48 1.99
C ARG A 313 33.46 -8.22 2.50
N TRP A 314 33.53 -7.16 1.69
CA TRP A 314 34.16 -5.91 2.09
C TRP A 314 33.18 -5.00 2.84
N LEU A 315 31.90 -5.03 2.47
CA LEU A 315 30.82 -4.28 3.11
C LEU A 315 30.43 -4.84 4.49
N ASN A 316 30.52 -6.16 4.71
CA ASN A 316 30.13 -6.80 5.97
C ASN A 316 31.27 -6.88 7.01
N LYS A 317 32.11 -5.86 7.13
CA LYS A 317 33.13 -5.83 8.19
C LYS A 317 32.50 -5.35 9.50
N PRO A 318 32.63 -6.11 10.60
CA PRO A 318 32.11 -5.67 11.89
C PRO A 318 32.80 -4.39 12.36
N LYS A 319 31.98 -3.38 12.74
CA LYS A 319 32.44 -2.09 13.27
C LYS A 319 33.01 -2.20 14.70
N HIS A 320 32.46 -3.09 15.54
CA HIS A 320 32.84 -3.23 16.96
C HIS A 320 34.19 -3.98 17.16
N PRO A 321 35.08 -3.54 18.07
CA PRO A 321 36.42 -4.13 18.27
C PRO A 321 36.39 -5.63 18.59
N ILE A 322 35.45 -6.09 19.44
CA ILE A 322 35.30 -7.52 19.78
C ILE A 322 34.83 -8.35 18.59
N ARG A 323 33.81 -7.89 17.85
CA ARG A 323 33.34 -8.59 16.64
C ARG A 323 34.44 -8.64 15.57
N LYS A 324 35.27 -7.59 15.48
CA LYS A 324 36.44 -7.53 14.59
C LYS A 324 37.50 -8.54 14.98
N LEU A 325 37.80 -8.71 16.27
CA LEU A 325 38.75 -9.71 16.76
C LEU A 325 38.30 -11.13 16.41
N VAL A 326 37.04 -11.48 16.72
CA VAL A 326 36.49 -12.82 16.41
C VAL A 326 36.44 -13.07 14.90
N TYR A 327 36.02 -12.08 14.10
CA TYR A 327 36.02 -12.18 12.65
C TYR A 327 37.41 -12.38 12.04
N GLN A 328 38.43 -11.69 12.58
CA GLN A 328 39.82 -11.86 12.14
C GLN A 328 40.35 -13.25 12.50
N PHE A 329 40.03 -13.73 13.71
CA PHE A 329 40.39 -15.06 14.17
C PHE A 329 39.74 -16.16 13.33
N GLU A 330 38.44 -16.06 13.03
CA GLU A 330 37.72 -17.02 12.16
C GLU A 330 38.34 -17.10 10.77
N ARG A 331 38.76 -15.97 10.20
CA ARG A 331 39.48 -15.94 8.92
C ARG A 331 40.83 -16.63 8.98
N LYS A 332 41.58 -16.50 10.09
CA LYS A 332 42.88 -17.17 10.25
C LYS A 332 42.68 -18.67 10.48
N ALA A 333 41.75 -19.05 11.33
CA ALA A 333 41.39 -20.45 11.58
C ALA A 333 40.90 -21.16 10.30
N HIS A 334 40.14 -20.49 9.44
CA HIS A 334 39.72 -21.04 8.15
C HIS A 334 40.91 -21.35 7.22
N LYS A 335 41.99 -20.56 7.26
CA LYS A 335 43.21 -20.86 6.50
C LYS A 335 43.92 -22.11 7.03
N ASN A 336 43.84 -22.35 8.33
CA ASN A 336 44.41 -23.52 9.02
C ASN A 336 43.44 -24.72 9.12
N LYS A 337 42.40 -24.79 8.27
CA LYS A 337 41.35 -25.84 8.27
C LYS A 337 40.60 -26.03 9.60
N LYS A 338 40.70 -25.07 10.52
CA LYS A 338 40.04 -25.05 11.83
C LYS A 338 38.91 -24.00 11.92
N GLY A 339 38.45 -23.50 10.77
CA GLY A 339 37.34 -22.52 10.71
C GLY A 339 36.02 -23.08 11.23
N ARG A 340 35.11 -22.16 11.58
CA ARG A 340 33.75 -22.49 12.05
C ARG A 340 32.91 -23.13 10.95
N ARG A 341 32.14 -24.16 11.29
CA ARG A 341 31.18 -24.78 10.33
C ARG A 341 29.91 -23.94 10.26
N LYS A 342 29.16 -24.01 9.14
CA LYS A 342 27.95 -23.19 8.93
C LYS A 342 26.84 -23.44 9.96
N TYR A 343 26.77 -24.64 10.52
CA TYR A 343 25.79 -25.05 11.53
C TYR A 343 26.27 -24.87 12.96
N GLU A 344 27.49 -24.37 13.15
CA GLU A 344 28.16 -24.32 14.45
C GLU A 344 28.03 -22.93 15.07
N THR A 345 27.66 -22.89 16.35
CA THR A 345 27.70 -21.66 17.13
C THR A 345 29.15 -21.22 17.41
N ILE A 346 29.36 -19.99 17.86
CA ILE A 346 30.72 -19.53 18.18
C ILE A 346 31.25 -20.24 19.43
N GLU A 347 30.37 -20.60 20.37
CA GLU A 347 30.71 -21.41 21.55
C GLU A 347 31.13 -22.83 21.15
N GLU A 348 30.31 -23.51 20.34
CA GLU A 348 30.62 -24.85 19.85
C GLU A 348 31.93 -24.86 19.06
N TRP A 349 32.16 -23.82 18.26
CA TRP A 349 33.39 -23.67 17.51
C TRP A 349 34.60 -23.51 18.43
N PHE A 350 34.55 -22.56 19.37
CA PHE A 350 35.65 -22.31 20.30
C PHE A 350 35.97 -23.55 21.14
N ASN A 351 34.95 -24.28 21.59
CA ASN A 351 35.12 -25.56 22.29
C ASN A 351 35.79 -26.62 21.41
N ARG A 352 35.43 -26.72 20.13
CA ARG A 352 36.04 -27.68 19.19
C ARG A 352 37.51 -27.41 18.91
N ILE A 353 37.92 -26.15 18.90
CA ILE A 353 39.32 -25.75 18.67
C ILE A 353 40.09 -25.53 19.98
N ASP A 354 39.52 -25.94 21.11
CA ASP A 354 40.10 -25.87 22.46
C ASP A 354 40.54 -24.46 22.89
N VAL A 355 39.72 -23.47 22.53
CA VAL A 355 39.96 -22.06 22.86
C VAL A 355 39.22 -21.69 24.14
N ASN A 356 39.97 -21.62 25.24
CA ASN A 356 39.45 -21.18 26.53
C ASN A 356 39.30 -19.65 26.56
N ALA A 357 38.19 -19.14 26.02
CA ALA A 357 37.84 -17.73 26.07
C ALA A 357 36.48 -17.53 26.74
N ASP A 358 36.34 -16.43 27.46
CA ASP A 358 35.05 -16.01 28.02
C ASP A 358 34.12 -15.55 26.89
N LEU A 359 33.19 -16.44 26.53
CA LEU A 359 32.24 -16.27 25.42
C LEU A 359 31.09 -15.32 25.77
N GLU A 360 30.86 -15.05 27.06
CA GLU A 360 29.84 -14.08 27.51
C GLU A 360 30.18 -12.66 26.99
N ILE A 361 31.46 -12.32 26.92
CA ILE A 361 31.94 -11.03 26.38
C ILE A 361 31.50 -10.85 24.92
N TYR A 362 31.55 -11.93 24.12
CA TYR A 362 31.10 -11.87 22.72
C TYR A 362 29.57 -11.85 22.60
N GLN A 363 28.87 -12.59 23.45
CA GLN A 363 27.40 -12.59 23.48
C GLN A 363 26.82 -11.22 23.84
N LYS A 364 27.37 -10.53 24.85
CA LYS A 364 26.98 -9.15 25.23
C LYS A 364 27.05 -8.19 24.04
N VAL A 365 28.13 -8.25 23.27
CA VAL A 365 28.30 -7.45 22.05
C VAL A 365 27.35 -7.92 20.93
N ARG A 366 27.01 -9.21 20.86
CA ARG A 366 26.11 -9.76 19.83
C ARG A 366 24.66 -9.36 20.04
N TYR A 367 24.19 -9.34 21.28
CA TYR A 367 22.79 -9.08 21.64
C TYR A 367 22.49 -7.63 22.02
N GLY A 368 23.46 -6.72 21.89
CA GLY A 368 23.24 -5.27 21.97
C GLY A 368 23.57 -4.63 23.32
N GLU A 369 24.16 -5.37 24.25
CA GLU A 369 24.62 -4.88 25.57
C GLU A 369 26.02 -4.23 25.45
N MET A 370 26.22 -3.38 24.44
CA MET A 370 27.55 -2.81 24.12
C MET A 370 28.07 -1.86 25.21
N GLU A 371 27.18 -1.27 26.02
CA GLU A 371 27.53 -0.35 27.12
C GLU A 371 28.15 -1.06 28.33
N GLN A 372 28.02 -2.38 28.44
CA GLN A 372 28.52 -3.16 29.58
C GLN A 372 29.91 -3.77 29.35
N VAL A 373 30.55 -3.44 28.22
CA VAL A 373 31.81 -4.05 27.82
C VAL A 373 32.96 -3.11 28.10
N SER A 374 33.80 -3.46 29.08
CA SER A 374 34.95 -2.65 29.47
C SER A 374 36.14 -2.88 28.53
N GLU A 375 37.08 -1.93 28.47
CA GLU A 375 38.35 -2.14 27.75
C GLU A 375 39.12 -3.37 28.27
N SER A 376 38.95 -3.69 29.56
CA SER A 376 39.58 -4.86 30.18
C SER A 376 39.10 -6.18 29.54
N ASP A 377 37.83 -6.26 29.14
CA ASP A 377 37.22 -7.44 28.52
C ASP A 377 37.72 -7.63 27.08
N VAL A 378 38.00 -6.53 26.37
CA VAL A 378 38.64 -6.57 25.04
C VAL A 378 40.05 -7.16 25.14
N THR A 379 40.82 -6.78 26.16
CA THR A 379 42.17 -7.34 26.39
C THR A 379 42.15 -8.81 26.74
N LYS A 380 41.22 -9.27 27.59
CA LYS A 380 41.06 -10.68 27.98
C LYS A 380 40.72 -11.56 26.77
N LEU A 381 39.76 -11.12 25.95
CA LEU A 381 39.42 -11.85 24.73
C LEU A 381 40.58 -11.86 23.74
N ARG A 382 41.32 -10.75 23.62
CA ARG A 382 42.50 -10.66 22.76
C ARG A 382 43.62 -11.60 23.22
N SER A 383 43.88 -11.72 24.52
CA SER A 383 44.90 -12.64 25.04
C SER A 383 44.53 -14.10 24.79
N ALA A 384 43.27 -14.48 25.04
CA ALA A 384 42.78 -15.84 24.79
C ALA A 384 42.86 -16.22 23.29
N ILE A 385 42.46 -15.29 22.40
CA ILE A 385 42.59 -15.48 20.95
C ILE A 385 44.06 -15.60 20.54
N LYS A 386 44.97 -14.81 21.14
CA LYS A 386 46.40 -14.84 20.82
C LYS A 386 47.07 -16.14 21.28
N GLU A 387 46.66 -16.68 22.43
CA GLU A 387 47.12 -17.97 22.93
C GLU A 387 46.68 -19.13 22.02
N ALA A 388 45.41 -19.13 21.61
CA ALA A 388 44.89 -20.06 20.62
C ALA A 388 45.60 -19.95 19.26
N ASP A 389 45.99 -18.73 18.88
CA ASP A 389 46.70 -18.48 17.63
C ASP A 389 48.10 -19.07 17.63
N LEU A 390 48.82 -19.02 18.76
CA LEU A 390 50.12 -19.66 18.93
C LEU A 390 50.03 -21.19 18.81
N GLN A 391 48.93 -21.80 19.30
CA GLN A 391 48.70 -23.25 19.15
C GLN A 391 48.46 -23.68 17.69
N PHE A 392 48.06 -22.76 16.80
CA PHE A 392 47.93 -23.04 15.38
C PHE A 392 49.25 -23.00 14.63
N ASP A 393 50.22 -22.22 15.10
CA ASP A 393 51.54 -22.08 14.48
C ASP A 393 52.53 -23.17 14.98
N VAL A 394 52.30 -23.77 16.16
CA VAL A 394 53.14 -24.87 16.73
C VAL A 394 52.81 -26.26 16.16
N ASN A 395 51.64 -26.43 15.53
CA ASN A 395 51.15 -27.72 14.98
C ASN A 395 51.22 -27.80 13.44
N GLN A 396 51.99 -26.93 12.79
CA GLN A 396 52.44 -27.08 11.40
C GLN A 396 53.83 -27.69 11.39
#